data_AF-A0A7X6TIG6-F1
#
_entry.id   AF-A0A7X6TIG6-F1
#
_cell.length_a   1.000
_cell.length_b   1.000
_cell.length_c   1.000
_cell.angle_alpha   90.00
_cell.angle_beta   90.00
_cell.angle_gamma   90.00
#
_symmetry.space_group_name_H-M   'P 1'
#
loop_
_entity.id
_entity.type
_entity.pdbx_description
1 polymer ?
#
loop_
_entity_poly.entity_id
_entity_poly.type
_entity_poly.pdbx_seq_one_letter_code
_entity_poly.pdbx_strand_id
1 'polypeptide(L)' 'RSRKIDILVMGTVARTGIFGYLMGNTAENIMHELDCALLAIKPGGFVSPVKAY' A
#
# COMPACT_ATOMS: atom_id res chain seq x y z
N ARG A 1 -8.81 22.29 -7.91
CA ARG A 1 -7.40 22.71 -8.10
C ARG A 1 -6.53 21.50 -7.82
N SER A 2 -5.83 20.93 -8.81
CA SER A 2 -4.88 19.84 -8.55
C SER A 2 -3.66 20.40 -7.83
N ARG A 3 -3.21 19.73 -6.77
CA ARG A 3 -1.94 20.05 -6.11
C ARG A 3 -0.87 19.18 -6.77
N LYS A 4 0.28 19.78 -7.08
CA LYS A 4 1.45 19.01 -7.50
C LYS A 4 1.97 18.30 -6.25
N ILE A 5 1.82 16.97 -6.20
CA ILE A 5 2.30 16.14 -5.10
C ILE A 5 3.37 15.23 -5.68
N ASP A 6 4.54 15.23 -5.06
CA ASP A 6 5.65 14.37 -5.49
C ASP A 6 5.57 12.98 -4.81
N ILE A 7 5.00 12.90 -3.59
CA ILE A 7 4.87 11.66 -2.81
C ILE A 7 3.53 11.61 -2.06
N LEU A 8 2.79 10.50 -2.20
CA LEU A 8 1.70 10.12 -1.31
C LEU A 8 2.19 9.11 -0.26
N VAL A 9 1.91 9.36 1.02
CA VAL A 9 2.17 8.41 2.11
C VAL A 9 0.86 7.77 2.53
N MET A 10 0.80 6.44 2.59
CA MET A 10 -0.42 5.70 2.91
C MET A 10 -0.16 4.54 3.86
N GLY A 11 -0.95 4.44 4.93
CA GLY A 11 -1.03 3.24 5.74
C GLY A 11 -1.85 2.16 5.04
N THR A 12 -1.34 0.94 4.96
CA THR A 12 -1.98 -0.19 4.27
C THR A 12 -2.20 -1.35 5.22
N VAL A 13 -3.37 -1.96 5.14
CA VAL A 13 -3.74 -3.16 5.90
C VAL A 13 -4.35 -4.18 4.95
N ALA A 14 -3.92 -5.41 5.08
CA ALA A 14 -4.46 -6.54 4.35
C ALA A 14 -5.12 -7.49 5.33
N ARG A 15 -6.35 -7.92 5.03
CA ARG A 15 -7.00 -8.97 5.82
C ARG A 15 -6.35 -10.32 5.49
N THR A 16 -6.31 -11.21 6.47
CA THR A 16 -5.66 -12.52 6.38
C THR A 16 -6.20 -13.37 5.23
N GLY A 17 -5.33 -14.17 4.58
CA GLY A 17 -5.65 -15.02 3.43
C GLY A 17 -4.84 -14.66 2.19
N ILE A 18 -5.33 -14.98 0.97
CA ILE A 18 -4.73 -14.54 -0.31
C ILE A 18 -4.56 -13.01 -0.32
N PHE A 19 -5.50 -12.29 0.29
CA PHE A 19 -5.46 -10.84 0.47
C PHE A 19 -4.29 -10.34 1.34
N GLY A 20 -3.70 -11.19 2.18
CA GLY A 20 -2.53 -10.91 3.00
C GLY A 20 -1.24 -10.65 2.21
N TYR A 21 -1.18 -11.11 0.95
CA TYR A 21 -0.08 -10.83 0.02
C TYR A 21 -0.13 -9.41 -0.55
N LEU A 22 -1.30 -8.78 -0.52
CA LEU A 22 -1.59 -7.53 -1.21
C LEU A 22 -1.56 -6.32 -0.26
N MET A 23 -1.64 -5.10 -0.82
CA MET A 23 -1.70 -3.86 -0.03
C MET A 23 -3.13 -3.57 0.48
N GLY A 24 -4.13 -4.24 -0.10
CA GLY A 24 -5.56 -4.04 0.12
C GLY A 24 -6.19 -3.27 -1.05
N ASN A 25 -7.42 -3.64 -1.44
CA ASN A 25 -8.07 -3.13 -2.67
C ASN A 25 -8.09 -1.60 -2.78
N THR A 26 -8.27 -0.88 -1.67
CA THR A 26 -8.25 0.60 -1.68
C THR A 26 -6.87 1.15 -2.06
N ALA A 27 -5.80 0.57 -1.49
CA ALA A 27 -4.45 0.99 -1.79
C ALA A 27 -4.08 0.66 -3.26
N GLU A 28 -4.54 -0.48 -3.77
CA GLU A 28 -4.34 -0.89 -5.17
C GLU A 28 -5.06 0.03 -6.15
N ASN A 29 -6.35 0.31 -5.90
CA ASN A 29 -7.12 1.22 -6.74
C ASN A 29 -6.48 2.61 -6.81
N ILE A 30 -5.99 3.12 -5.67
CA ILE A 30 -5.30 4.41 -5.63
C ILE A 30 -3.97 4.32 -6.39
N MET A 31 -3.19 3.26 -6.21
CA MET A 31 -1.91 3.09 -6.93
C MET A 31 -2.08 3.17 -8.44
N HIS A 32 -3.18 2.63 -8.99
CA HIS A 32 -3.45 2.67 -10.42
C HIS A 32 -3.78 4.07 -10.97
N GLU A 33 -4.19 5.00 -10.11
CA GLU A 33 -4.60 6.36 -10.49
C GLU A 33 -3.55 7.43 -10.13
N LEU A 34 -2.42 7.04 -9.51
CA LEU A 34 -1.40 7.98 -9.06
C LEU A 34 -0.38 8.34 -10.15
N ASP A 35 -0.19 9.64 -10.33
CA ASP A 35 0.91 10.21 -11.13
C ASP A 35 2.17 10.54 -10.31
N CYS A 36 2.25 10.07 -9.06
CA CYS A 36 3.34 10.39 -8.13
C CYS A 36 3.80 9.15 -7.34
N ALA A 37 4.92 9.28 -6.62
CA ALA A 37 5.45 8.16 -5.84
C ALA A 37 4.51 7.81 -4.67
N LEU A 38 4.37 6.52 -4.38
CA LEU A 38 3.59 6.00 -3.25
C LEU A 38 4.52 5.37 -2.20
N LEU A 39 4.51 5.90 -0.98
CA LEU A 39 5.12 5.31 0.20
C LEU A 39 4.06 4.57 1.02
N ALA A 40 3.96 3.26 0.82
CA ALA A 40 3.05 2.40 1.57
C ALA A 40 3.69 1.93 2.89
N ILE A 41 3.01 2.16 4.00
CA ILE A 41 3.45 1.81 5.35
C ILE A 41 2.55 0.71 5.91
N LYS A 42 3.13 -0.32 6.52
CA LYS A 42 2.40 -1.38 7.22
C LYS A 42 2.28 -1.05 8.71
N PRO A 43 1.22 -1.49 9.42
CA PRO A 43 1.08 -1.27 10.85
C PRO A 43 2.19 -2.00 11.63
N GLY A 44 2.48 -1.51 12.84
CA GLY A 44 3.40 -2.19 13.75
C GLY A 44 2.96 -3.63 14.03
N GLY A 45 3.91 -4.56 14.07
CA GLY A 45 3.62 -5.98 14.24
C GLY A 45 3.20 -6.71 12.96
N PHE A 46 3.20 -6.05 11.80
CA PHE A 46 3.01 -6.72 10.52
C PHE A 46 4.11 -7.76 10.27
N VAL A 47 3.71 -9.01 10.00
CA VAL A 47 4.59 -10.09 9.57
C VAL A 47 4.32 -10.38 8.10
N SER A 48 5.35 -10.27 7.27
CA SER A 48 5.23 -10.59 5.85
C SER A 48 4.89 -12.08 5.67
N PRO A 49 3.86 -12.44 4.88
CA PRO A 49 3.62 -13.83 4.51
C PRO A 49 4.67 -14.36 3.52
N VAL A 50 5.42 -13.47 2.87
CA VAL A 50 6.51 -13.81 1.94
C VAL A 50 7.81 -13.87 2.71
N LYS A 51 8.53 -15.00 2.59
CA LYS A 51 9.88 -15.17 3.15
C LYS A 51 10.90 -14.43 2.29
N ALA A 52 11.86 -13.77 2.93
CA ALA A 52 13.07 -13.32 2.25
C ALA A 52 13.87 -14.54 1.79
N TYR A 53 14.32 -14.52 0.54
CA TYR A 53 15.23 -15.51 -0.03
C TYR A 53 16.68 -15.24 0.37
#